data_AF-A0A9X2KT68-F1
#
_entry.id   AF-A0A9X2KT68-F1
#
_cell.length_a   1.000
_cell.length_b   1.000
_cell.length_c   1.000
_cell.angle_alpha   90.00
_cell.angle_beta   90.00
_cell.angle_gamma   90.00
#
_symmetry.space_group_name_H-M   'P 1'
#
loop_
_entity.id
_entity.type
_entity.pdbx_description
1 polymer ?
#
loop_
_entity_poly.entity_id
_entity_poly.type
_entity_poly.pdbx_seq_one_letter_code
_entity_poly.pdbx_strand_id
1 'polypeptide(L)'
;MSLMFANTLALSCCLMSAVVFYLGCPNQQWLAKRPTGFWPALLTSLVLLIPAWWLFHQNISAISASFALLTTQMLCLGLLPFMTRFAKAPDTIKAGKSGVSKHADSASYKPHWWLRTLGCVLLVFPLAVGLSGLLAWWGPGDVTHDVKSQMVMWMITPLWFLSFSLIFFVRKLSRAFVVLLALNALVYSLLWLARSGA
;
A
#
# COMPACT_ATOMS: atom_id res chain seq x y z
N MET A 1 24.13 -2.01 20.08
CA MET A 1 23.04 -2.84 19.52
C MET A 1 23.55 -3.47 18.23
N SER A 2 23.48 -4.79 18.03
CA SER A 2 24.05 -5.40 16.82
C SER A 2 23.23 -4.99 15.58
N LEU A 3 23.91 -4.79 14.45
CA LEU A 3 23.30 -4.40 13.16
C LEU A 3 22.10 -5.29 12.80
N MET A 4 22.26 -6.60 12.98
CA MET A 4 21.20 -7.59 12.71
C MET A 4 19.97 -7.39 13.61
N PHE A 5 20.18 -7.07 14.88
CA PHE A 5 19.09 -6.86 15.83
C PHE A 5 18.30 -5.58 15.51
N ALA A 6 18.98 -4.49 15.14
CA ALA A 6 18.32 -3.24 14.72
C ALA A 6 17.45 -3.44 13.48
N ASN A 7 17.97 -4.13 12.46
CA ASN A 7 17.22 -4.39 11.23
C ASN A 7 16.04 -5.34 11.46
N THR A 8 16.20 -6.34 12.33
CA THR A 8 15.10 -7.27 12.67
C THR A 8 13.97 -6.54 13.40
N LEU A 9 14.31 -5.61 14.32
CA LEU A 9 13.33 -4.77 14.99
C LEU A 9 12.61 -3.83 14.02
N ALA A 10 13.34 -3.17 13.11
CA ALA A 10 12.74 -2.31 12.08
C ALA A 10 11.72 -3.08 11.22
N LEU A 11 12.09 -4.27 10.74
CA LEU A 11 11.21 -5.14 9.96
C LEU A 11 9.98 -5.59 10.77
N SER A 12 10.17 -5.93 12.04
CA SER A 12 9.07 -6.30 12.95
C SER A 12 8.08 -5.14 13.15
N CYS A 13 8.58 -3.91 13.29
CA CYS A 13 7.75 -2.70 13.35
C CYS A 13 6.98 -2.46 12.05
N CYS A 14 7.61 -2.65 10.88
CA CYS A 14 6.93 -2.56 9.59
C CYS A 14 5.79 -3.59 9.45
N LEU A 15 6.05 -4.84 9.85
CA LEU A 15 5.04 -5.90 9.85
C LEU A 15 3.87 -5.56 10.79
N MET A 16 4.17 -5.12 12.01
CA MET A 16 3.16 -4.73 12.99
C MET A 16 2.30 -3.57 12.45
N SER A 17 2.93 -2.55 11.85
CA SER A 17 2.23 -1.43 11.22
C SER A 17 1.26 -1.89 10.14
N ALA A 18 1.71 -2.78 9.24
CA ALA A 18 0.87 -3.30 8.16
C ALA A 18 -0.31 -4.13 8.69
N VAL A 19 -0.10 -4.95 9.73
CA VAL A 19 -1.16 -5.71 10.40
C VAL A 19 -2.18 -4.77 11.03
N VAL A 20 -1.73 -3.79 11.82
CA VAL A 20 -2.61 -2.80 12.48
C VAL A 20 -3.45 -2.05 11.45
N PHE A 21 -2.84 -1.59 10.35
CA PHE A 21 -3.55 -0.95 9.24
C PHE A 21 -4.62 -1.89 8.65
N TYR A 22 -4.27 -3.14 8.37
CA TYR A 22 -5.19 -4.11 7.79
C TYR A 22 -6.37 -4.45 8.72
N LEU A 23 -6.15 -4.52 10.04
CA LEU A 23 -7.20 -4.75 11.04
C LEU A 23 -8.25 -3.61 11.08
N GLY A 24 -7.87 -2.38 10.71
CA GLY A 24 -8.82 -1.27 10.60
C GLY A 24 -9.49 -1.15 9.24
N CYS A 25 -9.03 -1.90 8.23
CA CYS A 25 -9.52 -1.76 6.86
C CYS A 25 -10.93 -2.30 6.71
N PRO A 26 -11.77 -1.65 5.86
CA PRO A 26 -13.15 -2.04 5.75
C PRO A 26 -13.37 -3.38 5.04
N ASN A 27 -12.37 -3.87 4.33
CA ASN A 27 -12.41 -5.11 3.56
C ASN A 27 -11.51 -6.19 4.17
N GLN A 28 -11.24 -6.12 5.48
CA GLN A 28 -10.45 -7.13 6.19
C GLN A 28 -11.17 -8.48 6.17
N GLN A 29 -10.42 -9.54 5.85
CA GLN A 29 -10.95 -10.92 5.72
C GLN A 29 -10.69 -11.79 6.96
N TRP A 30 -9.77 -11.39 7.85
CA TRP A 30 -9.32 -12.24 8.97
C TRP A 30 -10.35 -12.34 10.11
N LEU A 31 -11.01 -11.25 10.48
CA LEU A 31 -11.93 -11.18 11.63
C LEU A 31 -13.38 -10.97 11.16
N ALA A 32 -14.33 -11.54 11.89
CA ALA A 32 -15.77 -11.35 11.63
C ALA A 32 -16.26 -9.96 12.04
N LYS A 33 -15.65 -9.37 13.08
CA LYS A 33 -15.89 -8.01 13.55
C LYS A 33 -14.59 -7.21 13.49
N ARG A 34 -14.67 -5.93 13.15
CA ARG A 34 -13.50 -5.06 13.14
C ARG A 34 -13.14 -4.66 14.56
N PRO A 35 -11.88 -4.84 14.99
CA PRO A 35 -11.46 -4.47 16.34
C PRO A 35 -11.35 -2.95 16.51
N THR A 36 -10.98 -2.23 15.45
CA THR A 36 -10.76 -0.78 15.46
C THR A 36 -11.40 -0.09 14.26
N GLY A 37 -11.64 1.21 14.37
CA GLY A 37 -12.04 2.04 13.23
C GLY A 37 -10.88 2.24 12.24
N PHE A 38 -11.20 2.62 11.00
CA PHE A 38 -10.19 2.85 9.95
C PHE A 38 -9.19 3.96 10.31
N TRP A 39 -9.69 5.11 10.77
CA TRP A 39 -8.86 6.27 11.10
C TRP A 39 -7.86 6.02 12.25
N PRO A 40 -8.25 5.46 13.41
CA PRO A 40 -7.28 5.17 14.46
C PRO A 40 -6.28 4.09 14.02
N ALA A 41 -6.68 3.10 13.23
CA ALA A 41 -5.75 2.11 12.66
C ALA A 41 -4.74 2.73 11.69
N LEU A 42 -5.17 3.65 10.83
CA LEU A 42 -4.28 4.39 9.94
C LEU A 42 -3.27 5.24 10.73
N LEU A 43 -3.74 6.02 11.70
CA LEU A 43 -2.86 6.87 12.52
C LEU A 43 -1.83 6.05 13.31
N THR A 44 -2.28 4.97 13.96
CA THR A 44 -1.39 4.07 14.69
C THR A 44 -0.37 3.39 13.76
N SER A 45 -0.78 2.97 12.56
CA SER A 45 0.16 2.43 11.57
C SER A 45 1.22 3.45 11.13
N LEU A 46 0.83 4.71 10.90
CA LEU A 46 1.76 5.77 10.50
C LEU A 46 2.75 6.10 11.61
N VAL A 47 2.28 6.17 12.86
CA VAL A 47 3.15 6.37 14.03
C VAL A 47 4.15 5.23 14.19
N LEU A 48 3.74 3.98 13.92
CA LEU A 48 4.64 2.81 13.96
C LEU A 48 5.70 2.81 12.85
N LEU A 49 5.49 3.52 11.74
CA LEU A 49 6.48 3.62 10.67
C LEU A 49 7.62 4.59 10.99
N ILE A 50 7.39 5.58 11.86
CA ILE A 50 8.42 6.54 12.28
C ILE A 50 9.61 5.86 12.97
N PRO A 51 9.43 5.03 14.02
CA PRO A 51 10.55 4.33 14.65
C PRO A 51 11.16 3.28 13.71
N ALA A 52 10.38 2.66 12.82
CA ALA A 52 10.91 1.73 11.83
C ALA A 52 11.87 2.43 10.85
N TRP A 53 11.48 3.60 10.33
CA TRP A 53 12.34 4.43 9.47
C TRP A 53 13.59 4.89 10.22
N TRP A 54 13.43 5.36 11.45
CA TRP A 54 14.54 5.79 12.30
C TRP A 54 15.58 4.69 12.49
N LEU A 55 15.13 3.46 12.79
CA LEU A 55 16.01 2.30 12.96
C LEU A 55 16.77 1.95 11.67
N PHE A 56 16.14 2.05 10.49
CA PHE A 56 16.84 1.87 9.22
C PHE A 56 17.85 3.00 9.00
N HIS A 57 17.47 4.25 9.25
CA HIS A 57 18.33 5.40 9.00
C HIS A 57 19.62 5.40 9.85
N GLN A 58 19.62 4.75 11.02
CA GLN A 58 20.85 4.58 11.81
C GLN A 58 21.95 3.80 11.08
N ASN A 59 21.56 2.92 10.15
CA ASN A 59 22.49 1.99 9.49
C ASN A 59 22.72 2.33 8.01
N ILE A 60 21.74 2.95 7.34
CA ILE A 60 21.79 3.28 5.92
C ILE A 60 21.33 4.72 5.66
N SER A 61 21.64 5.25 4.48
CA SER A 61 21.23 6.60 4.10
C SER A 61 19.71 6.79 4.17
N ALA A 62 19.26 8.01 4.48
CA ALA A 62 17.84 8.34 4.65
C ALA A 62 16.98 7.91 3.44
N ILE A 63 17.53 8.07 2.24
CA ILE A 63 16.85 7.70 0.99
C ILE A 63 16.69 6.17 0.90
N SER A 64 17.75 5.43 1.22
CA SER A 64 17.72 3.96 1.23
C SER A 64 16.78 3.44 2.32
N ALA A 65 16.71 4.09 3.47
CA ALA A 65 15.76 3.79 4.54
C ALA A 65 14.31 3.96 4.07
N SER A 66 14.01 5.07 3.37
CA SER A 66 12.68 5.30 2.78
C SER A 66 12.34 4.25 1.72
N PHE A 67 13.28 3.92 0.83
CA PHE A 67 13.08 2.87 -0.18
C PHE A 67 12.81 1.50 0.46
N ALA A 68 13.60 1.11 1.47
CA ALA A 68 13.45 -0.15 2.20
C ALA A 68 12.09 -0.21 2.92
N LEU A 69 11.69 0.89 3.56
CA LEU A 69 10.40 1.00 4.24
C LEU A 69 9.23 0.86 3.26
N LEU A 70 9.24 1.60 2.14
CA LEU A 70 8.18 1.52 1.12
C LEU A 70 8.09 0.12 0.51
N THR A 71 9.24 -0.50 0.20
CA THR A 71 9.29 -1.86 -0.35
C THR A 71 8.76 -2.88 0.65
N THR A 72 9.12 -2.75 1.93
CA THR A 72 8.63 -3.63 2.99
C THR A 72 7.11 -3.48 3.13
N GLN A 73 6.58 -2.25 3.13
CA GLN A 73 5.14 -2.02 3.19
C GLN A 73 4.41 -2.54 1.96
N MET A 74 4.98 -2.37 0.76
CA MET A 74 4.46 -2.91 -0.49
C MET A 74 4.28 -4.44 -0.38
N LEU A 75 5.31 -5.14 0.08
CA LEU A 75 5.26 -6.60 0.24
C LEU A 75 4.28 -7.03 1.33
N CYS A 76 4.32 -6.38 2.50
CA CYS A 76 3.43 -6.73 3.61
C CYS A 76 1.96 -6.55 3.23
N LEU A 77 1.58 -5.38 2.72
CA LEU A 77 0.19 -5.07 2.37
C LEU A 77 -0.30 -5.87 1.15
N GLY A 78 0.59 -6.26 0.24
CA GLY A 78 0.27 -7.16 -0.86
C GLY A 78 0.00 -8.60 -0.41
N LEU A 79 0.72 -9.09 0.61
CA LEU A 79 0.63 -10.47 1.09
C LEU A 79 -0.46 -10.69 2.15
N LEU A 80 -0.73 -9.68 2.99
CA LEU A 80 -1.70 -9.77 4.10
C LEU A 80 -3.10 -10.29 3.70
N PRO A 81 -3.71 -9.87 2.57
CA PRO A 81 -5.01 -10.37 2.16
C PRO A 81 -5.03 -11.88 1.88
N PHE A 82 -3.90 -12.47 1.50
CA PHE A 82 -3.80 -13.90 1.15
C PHE A 82 -3.60 -14.81 2.36
N MET A 83 -3.25 -14.24 3.52
CA MET A 83 -3.14 -15.04 4.74
C MET A 83 -4.53 -15.54 5.15
N THR A 84 -4.62 -16.84 5.39
CA THR A 84 -5.88 -17.55 5.63
C THR A 84 -6.73 -16.88 6.69
N ARG A 85 -8.05 -16.82 6.46
CA ARG A 85 -9.03 -16.38 7.45
C ARG A 85 -8.84 -17.18 8.74
N PHE A 86 -8.55 -16.50 9.85
CA PHE A 86 -8.41 -17.14 11.17
C PHE A 86 -9.74 -17.65 11.74
N ALA A 87 -10.87 -17.37 11.07
CA ALA A 87 -12.15 -17.97 11.44
C ALA A 87 -12.12 -19.46 11.13
N LYS A 88 -12.33 -20.28 12.16
CA LYS A 88 -12.61 -21.71 12.06
C LYS A 88 -13.58 -21.95 10.89
N ALA A 89 -13.29 -22.93 10.03
CA ALA A 89 -14.24 -23.37 9.01
C ALA A 89 -15.60 -23.56 9.69
N PRO A 90 -16.72 -23.14 9.07
CA PRO A 90 -18.02 -23.36 9.67
C PRO A 90 -18.17 -24.87 9.94
N ASP A 91 -18.14 -25.26 11.20
CA ASP A 91 -18.39 -26.64 11.60
C ASP A 91 -19.82 -26.97 11.15
N THR A 92 -19.93 -28.07 10.42
CA THR A 92 -21.16 -28.77 10.02
C THR A 92 -21.98 -28.15 8.87
N ILE A 93 -21.70 -28.65 7.66
CA ILE A 93 -22.79 -29.00 6.74
C ILE A 93 -23.59 -30.10 7.45
N LYS A 94 -24.66 -29.74 8.18
CA LYS A 94 -25.73 -30.71 8.42
C LYS A 94 -26.26 -31.08 7.04
N ALA A 95 -26.14 -32.35 6.67
CA ALA A 95 -26.74 -32.93 5.48
C ALA A 95 -28.26 -32.72 5.52
N GLY A 96 -28.71 -31.55 5.04
CA GLY A 96 -30.08 -31.11 5.06
C GLY A 96 -30.46 -30.67 3.67
N LYS A 97 -30.96 -31.64 2.89
CA LYS A 97 -31.73 -31.51 1.64
C LYS A 97 -31.17 -30.49 0.64
N SER A 98 -30.52 -31.02 -0.39
CA SER A 98 -30.21 -30.33 -1.64
C SER A 98 -31.48 -29.87 -2.36
N GLY A 99 -32.08 -28.78 -1.88
CA GLY A 99 -32.95 -27.92 -2.66
C GLY A 99 -32.08 -26.76 -3.14
N VAL A 100 -31.48 -26.89 -4.32
CA VAL A 100 -30.80 -25.76 -4.96
C VAL A 100 -31.88 -24.79 -5.42
N SER A 101 -32.40 -23.97 -4.50
CA SER A 101 -32.96 -22.70 -4.87
C SER A 101 -31.78 -21.83 -5.30
N LYS A 102 -31.60 -21.64 -6.61
CA LYS A 102 -30.80 -20.54 -7.13
C LYS A 102 -31.36 -19.26 -6.50
N HIS A 103 -30.70 -18.75 -5.46
CA HIS A 103 -30.97 -17.42 -4.96
C HIS A 103 -30.79 -16.47 -6.14
N ALA A 104 -31.90 -15.87 -6.59
CA ALA A 104 -31.93 -14.87 -7.66
C ALA A 104 -31.02 -13.66 -7.37
N ASP A 105 -30.54 -13.54 -6.11
CA ASP A 105 -29.57 -12.53 -5.66
C ASP A 105 -28.12 -12.81 -6.08
N SER A 106 -27.78 -14.00 -6.58
CA SER A 106 -26.44 -14.32 -7.06
C SER A 106 -26.06 -13.62 -8.37
N ALA A 107 -27.03 -13.02 -9.07
CA ALA A 107 -26.84 -12.36 -10.37
C ALA A 107 -26.12 -11.00 -10.29
N SER A 108 -25.91 -10.43 -9.09
CA SER A 108 -25.34 -9.07 -8.96
C SER A 108 -24.05 -8.99 -8.14
N TYR A 109 -23.31 -10.09 -7.96
CA TYR A 109 -21.90 -10.00 -7.60
C TYR A 109 -21.07 -9.86 -8.87
N LYS A 110 -20.96 -8.64 -9.40
CA LYS A 110 -20.07 -8.37 -10.53
C LYS A 110 -18.63 -8.35 -10.02
N PRO A 111 -17.74 -9.21 -10.53
CA PRO A 111 -16.34 -9.21 -10.14
C PRO A 111 -15.67 -7.94 -10.69
N HIS A 112 -15.66 -6.85 -9.92
CA HIS A 112 -15.03 -5.58 -10.31
C HIS A 112 -13.49 -5.62 -10.25
N TRP A 113 -12.87 -6.82 -10.23
CA TRP A 113 -11.42 -6.96 -10.14
C TRP A 113 -10.72 -6.38 -11.37
N TRP A 114 -11.27 -6.58 -12.57
CA TRP A 114 -10.74 -5.97 -13.80
C TRP A 114 -10.70 -4.45 -13.71
N LEU A 115 -11.77 -3.83 -13.21
CA LEU A 115 -11.84 -2.38 -13.07
C LEU A 115 -10.82 -1.87 -12.03
N ARG A 116 -10.62 -2.60 -10.93
CA ARG A 116 -9.59 -2.29 -9.92
C ARG A 116 -8.19 -2.34 -10.54
N THR A 117 -7.88 -3.41 -11.27
CA THR A 117 -6.59 -3.60 -11.93
C THR A 117 -6.34 -2.55 -13.00
N LEU A 118 -7.31 -2.31 -13.89
CA LEU A 118 -7.19 -1.30 -14.95
C LEU A 118 -7.06 0.12 -14.37
N GLY A 119 -7.89 0.46 -13.39
CA GLY A 119 -7.79 1.76 -12.73
C GLY A 119 -6.46 1.94 -11.98
N CYS A 120 -5.92 0.88 -11.40
CA CYS A 120 -4.58 0.89 -10.84
C CYS A 120 -3.50 1.11 -11.90
N VAL A 121 -3.52 0.35 -12.99
CA VAL A 121 -2.53 0.51 -14.05
C VAL A 121 -2.62 1.92 -14.66
N LEU A 122 -3.82 2.42 -14.94
CA LEU A 122 -4.00 3.70 -15.63
C LEU A 122 -3.82 4.93 -14.74
N LEU A 123 -4.15 4.88 -13.45
CA LEU A 123 -4.06 6.03 -12.55
C LEU A 123 -2.89 5.96 -11.58
N VAL A 124 -2.50 4.77 -11.13
CA VAL A 124 -1.42 4.63 -10.14
C VAL A 124 -0.06 4.60 -10.81
N PHE A 125 0.07 4.04 -12.01
CA PHE A 125 1.34 4.09 -12.75
C PHE A 125 1.81 5.52 -13.06
N PRO A 126 0.99 6.40 -13.68
CA PRO A 126 1.43 7.79 -13.91
C PRO A 126 1.66 8.54 -12.60
N LEU A 127 0.91 8.23 -11.54
CA LEU A 127 1.17 8.80 -10.22
C LEU A 127 2.56 8.43 -9.69
N ALA A 128 2.94 7.15 -9.80
CA ALA A 128 4.26 6.65 -9.37
C ALA A 128 5.40 7.26 -10.20
N VAL A 129 5.21 7.36 -11.52
CA VAL A 129 6.15 8.05 -12.42
C VAL A 129 6.27 9.53 -12.07
N GLY A 130 5.15 10.21 -11.83
CA GLY A 130 5.15 11.63 -11.47
C GLY A 130 5.83 11.91 -10.12
N LEU A 131 5.53 11.09 -9.10
CA LEU A 131 6.18 11.18 -7.80
C LEU A 131 7.68 10.91 -7.88
N SER A 132 8.08 9.89 -8.65
CA SER A 132 9.50 9.60 -8.93
C SER A 132 10.16 10.77 -9.68
N GLY A 133 9.48 11.38 -10.66
CA GLY A 133 9.95 12.59 -11.34
C GLY A 133 10.15 13.77 -10.39
N LEU A 134 9.27 13.96 -9.39
CA LEU A 134 9.47 15.02 -8.39
C LEU A 134 10.74 14.76 -7.58
N LEU A 135 11.06 13.50 -7.27
CA LEU A 135 12.34 13.14 -6.64
C LEU A 135 13.54 13.40 -7.56
N ALA A 136 13.38 13.36 -8.89
CA ALA A 136 14.45 13.73 -9.81
C ALA A 136 14.78 15.23 -9.74
N TRP A 137 13.76 16.08 -9.63
CA TRP A 137 13.94 17.55 -9.58
C TRP A 137 14.27 18.07 -8.17
N TRP A 138 13.57 17.59 -7.14
CA TRP A 138 13.73 18.04 -5.75
C TRP A 138 14.57 17.11 -4.87
N GLY A 139 15.07 16.00 -5.43
CA GLY A 139 15.96 15.09 -4.72
C GLY A 139 17.36 15.68 -4.51
N PRO A 140 18.11 15.16 -3.52
CA PRO A 140 19.39 15.70 -3.09
C PRO A 140 20.39 15.87 -4.24
N GLY A 141 20.99 17.06 -4.31
CA GLY A 141 21.89 17.47 -5.40
C GLY A 141 23.32 16.93 -5.30
N ASP A 142 23.74 16.51 -4.10
CA ASP A 142 25.12 16.05 -3.84
C ASP A 142 25.39 14.61 -4.33
N VAL A 143 24.41 13.96 -4.97
CA VAL A 143 24.53 12.57 -5.45
C VAL A 143 24.94 12.59 -6.93
N THR A 144 25.86 11.70 -7.32
CA THR A 144 26.25 11.55 -8.72
C THR A 144 25.02 11.29 -9.61
N HIS A 145 25.03 11.85 -10.83
CA HIS A 145 23.89 11.79 -11.73
C HIS A 145 23.42 10.34 -12.01
N ASP A 146 24.36 9.41 -12.13
CA ASP A 146 24.05 7.99 -12.37
C ASP A 146 23.30 7.36 -11.20
N VAL A 147 23.79 7.54 -9.97
CA VAL A 147 23.14 6.98 -8.76
C VAL A 147 21.78 7.62 -8.52
N LYS A 148 21.64 8.93 -8.78
CA LYS A 148 20.36 9.64 -8.69
C LYS A 148 19.35 9.08 -9.70
N SER A 149 19.77 8.85 -10.94
CA SER A 149 18.90 8.29 -11.99
C SER A 149 18.42 6.87 -11.64
N GLN A 150 19.31 6.02 -11.12
CA GLN A 150 18.97 4.67 -10.66
C GLN A 150 17.98 4.74 -9.50
N MET A 151 18.20 5.59 -8.51
CA MET A 151 17.29 5.75 -7.38
C MET A 151 15.88 6.16 -7.84
N VAL A 152 15.78 7.17 -8.71
CA VAL A 152 14.51 7.64 -9.30
C VAL A 152 13.82 6.48 -10.02
N MET A 153 14.54 5.74 -10.87
CA MET A 153 13.99 4.59 -11.59
C MET A 153 13.47 3.51 -10.65
N TRP A 154 14.22 3.16 -9.60
CA TRP A 154 13.86 2.09 -8.67
C TRP A 154 12.68 2.47 -7.76
N MET A 155 12.49 3.76 -7.45
CA MET A 155 11.37 4.24 -6.63
C MET A 155 10.01 4.08 -7.31
N ILE A 156 9.95 3.96 -8.64
CA ILE A 156 8.68 3.77 -9.38
C ILE A 156 7.97 2.49 -8.90
N THR A 157 8.70 1.39 -8.75
CA THR A 157 8.14 0.08 -8.38
C THR A 157 7.44 0.07 -7.01
N PRO A 158 8.09 0.44 -5.89
CA PRO A 158 7.44 0.43 -4.59
C PRO A 158 6.32 1.48 -4.51
N LEU A 159 6.45 2.65 -5.14
CA LEU A 159 5.36 3.63 -5.20
C LEU A 159 4.14 3.07 -5.95
N TRP A 160 4.37 2.40 -7.09
CA TRP A 160 3.31 1.84 -7.90
C TRP A 160 2.59 0.70 -7.19
N PHE A 161 3.33 -0.33 -6.73
CA PHE A 161 2.73 -1.53 -6.15
C PHE A 161 2.21 -1.34 -4.72
N LEU A 162 2.75 -0.40 -3.94
CA LEU A 162 2.18 -0.04 -2.63
C LEU A 162 0.78 0.55 -2.82
N SER A 163 0.66 1.56 -3.69
CA SER A 163 -0.63 2.17 -4.00
C SER A 163 -1.59 1.19 -4.70
N PHE A 164 -1.05 0.27 -5.52
CA PHE A 164 -1.82 -0.83 -6.09
C PHE A 164 -2.44 -1.71 -4.99
N SER A 165 -1.65 -2.11 -4.00
CA SER A 165 -2.11 -2.93 -2.87
C SER A 165 -3.20 -2.21 -2.07
N LEU A 166 -3.05 -0.90 -1.88
CA LEU A 166 -4.00 -0.07 -1.13
C LEU A 166 -5.40 -0.03 -1.77
N ILE A 167 -5.53 -0.13 -3.10
CA ILE A 167 -6.84 -0.06 -3.76
C ILE A 167 -7.79 -1.19 -3.34
N PHE A 168 -7.24 -2.36 -2.99
CA PHE A 168 -8.02 -3.53 -2.62
C PHE A 168 -8.66 -3.42 -1.24
N PHE A 169 -8.13 -2.52 -0.39
CA PHE A 169 -8.71 -2.21 0.91
C PHE A 169 -9.85 -1.18 0.82
N VAL A 170 -10.02 -0.50 -0.31
CA VAL A 170 -11.06 0.52 -0.49
C VAL A 170 -12.43 -0.10 -0.80
N ARG A 171 -13.46 0.37 -0.06
CA ARG A 171 -14.85 -0.06 -0.22
C ARG A 171 -15.54 0.56 -1.44
N LYS A 172 -15.33 1.86 -1.72
CA LYS A 172 -15.93 2.60 -2.85
C LYS A 172 -14.86 2.98 -3.87
N LEU A 173 -14.84 2.27 -5.01
CA LEU A 173 -13.80 2.43 -6.04
C LEU A 173 -13.88 3.77 -6.79
N SER A 174 -15.08 4.32 -6.99
CA SER A 174 -15.25 5.63 -7.63
C SER A 174 -14.56 6.77 -6.89
N ARG A 175 -14.69 6.79 -5.55
CA ARG A 175 -13.98 7.77 -4.71
C ARG A 175 -12.47 7.61 -4.82
N ALA A 176 -11.97 6.37 -4.85
CA ALA A 176 -10.54 6.13 -5.04
C ALA A 176 -10.04 6.67 -6.38
N PHE A 177 -10.77 6.47 -7.47
CA PHE A 177 -10.38 6.98 -8.78
C PHE A 177 -10.41 8.52 -8.85
N VAL A 178 -11.42 9.17 -8.27
CA VAL A 178 -11.47 10.63 -8.20
C VAL A 178 -10.26 11.17 -7.41
N VAL A 179 -9.92 10.56 -6.28
CA VAL A 179 -8.75 10.96 -5.48
C VAL A 179 -7.45 10.71 -6.25
N LEU A 180 -7.29 9.55 -6.89
CA LEU A 180 -6.10 9.24 -7.68
C LEU A 180 -5.95 10.19 -8.87
N LEU A 181 -7.03 10.54 -9.56
CA LEU A 181 -7.02 11.51 -10.64
C LEU A 181 -6.62 12.90 -10.15
N ALA A 182 -7.17 13.34 -9.01
CA ALA A 182 -6.81 14.62 -8.38
C ALA A 182 -5.33 14.64 -7.95
N LEU A 183 -4.82 13.53 -7.39
CA LEU A 183 -3.40 13.39 -7.04
C LEU A 183 -2.50 13.43 -8.27
N ASN A 184 -2.90 12.80 -9.38
CA ASN A 184 -2.17 12.91 -10.64
C ASN A 184 -2.11 14.37 -11.11
N ALA A 185 -3.27 15.04 -11.19
CA ALA A 185 -3.33 16.44 -11.59
C ALA A 185 -2.42 17.33 -10.71
N LEU A 186 -2.43 17.11 -9.38
CA LEU A 186 -1.57 17.81 -8.44
C LEU A 186 -0.09 17.53 -8.69
N VAL A 187 0.31 16.26 -8.80
CA VAL A 187 1.72 15.87 -9.00
C VAL A 187 2.27 16.41 -10.32
N TYR A 188 1.51 16.31 -11.41
CA TYR A 188 1.94 16.85 -12.70
C TYR A 188 1.94 18.39 -12.73
N SER A 189 1.05 19.04 -11.97
CA SER A 189 1.11 20.50 -11.78
C SER A 189 2.37 20.91 -11.02
N LEU A 190 2.73 20.19 -9.95
CA LEU A 190 3.97 20.41 -9.22
C LEU A 190 5.21 20.16 -10.08
N LEU A 191 5.20 19.13 -10.93
CA LEU A 191 6.28 18.87 -11.88
C LEU A 191 6.42 19.99 -12.91
N TRP A 192 5.31 20.50 -13.42
CA TRP A 192 5.32 21.62 -14.35
C TRP A 192 5.93 22.86 -13.68
N LEU A 193 5.53 23.17 -12.44
CA LEU A 193 6.09 24.26 -11.64
C LEU A 193 7.60 24.07 -11.37
N ALA A 194 8.00 22.87 -10.96
CA ALA A 194 9.40 22.53 -10.70
C ALA A 194 10.27 22.68 -11.96
N ARG A 195 9.73 22.29 -13.12
CA ARG A 195 10.41 22.45 -14.41
C ARG A 195 10.42 23.91 -14.89
N SER A 196 9.37 24.69 -14.64
CA SER A 196 9.32 26.10 -15.05
C SER A 196 10.20 27.02 -14.20
N GLY A 197 10.54 26.60 -12.99
CA GLY A 197 11.43 27.32 -12.08
C GLY A 197 12.90 26.90 -12.14
N ALA A 198 13.24 25.93 -12.99
CA ALA A 198 14.61 25.45 -13.25
C ALA A 198 15.14 26.05 -14.56
#